data_AF-A0AAU3U1M2-F1
#
_entry.id   AF-A0AAU3U1M2-F1
#
_cell.length_a   1.000
_cell.length_b   1.000
_cell.length_c   1.000
_cell.angle_alpha   90.00
_cell.angle_beta   90.00
_cell.angle_gamma   90.00
#
_symmetry.space_group_name_H-M   'P 1'
#
loop_
_entity.id
_entity.type
_entity.pdbx_description
1 polymer ?
#
loop_
_entity_poly.entity_id
_entity_poly.type
_entity_poly.pdbx_seq_one_letter_code
_entity_poly.pdbx_strand_id
1 'polypeptide(L)'
;MSGTGGSISTSAPDREFELLCDVAADGTSTPFLRRVSVDGTGTSTVLDTTLDGTTTYTPTGTVGVCPAEATDYEVLELCDVAADGTVTPFLRRLAIAEDGTVTVTDTALDGTTAYTPAGTVGQCPVTAPQKTVTPHGTQNTDWDLAANAGTQSVTLLVYSGTVTVTTADGTFTVPAGASITWGVDGDTVDSALAGTITIDGDPAAATWQVLWTTQP
;
A
#
# COMPACT_ATOMS: atom_id res chain seq x y z
N MET A 1 9.91 40.93 -42.23
CA MET A 1 9.17 40.07 -41.29
C MET A 1 10.12 38.93 -40.96
N SER A 2 10.88 39.00 -39.85
CA SER A 2 10.48 38.58 -38.49
C SER A 2 9.91 37.16 -38.52
N GLY A 3 10.47 36.12 -37.90
CA GLY A 3 11.70 35.99 -37.11
C GLY A 3 11.98 34.51 -36.90
N THR A 4 13.25 34.11 -36.91
CA THR A 4 13.68 32.75 -36.54
C THR A 4 13.93 32.74 -35.03
N GLY A 5 12.88 32.47 -34.26
CA GLY A 5 12.99 32.23 -32.82
C GLY A 5 13.63 30.87 -32.58
N GLY A 6 14.96 30.80 -32.63
CA GLY A 6 15.71 29.67 -32.10
C GLY A 6 15.59 29.70 -30.58
N SER A 7 14.79 28.80 -30.02
CA SER A 7 14.82 28.52 -28.59
C SER A 7 16.18 27.91 -28.28
N ILE A 8 17.10 28.70 -27.72
CA ILE A 8 18.24 28.16 -27.00
C ILE A 8 17.63 27.51 -25.75
N SER A 9 17.51 26.19 -25.75
CA SER A 9 17.37 25.47 -24.49
C SER A 9 18.69 25.70 -23.76
N THR A 10 18.77 26.76 -22.94
CA THR A 10 19.85 26.87 -21.96
C THR A 10 19.69 25.62 -21.11
N SER A 11 20.62 24.66 -21.26
CA SER A 11 20.69 23.47 -20.44
C SER A 11 20.49 23.92 -19.00
N ALA A 12 19.30 23.70 -18.44
CA ALA A 12 19.09 23.96 -17.03
C ALA A 12 20.12 23.08 -16.31
N PRO A 13 20.80 23.60 -15.27
CA PRO A 13 21.77 22.78 -14.57
C PRO A 13 21.06 21.52 -14.07
N ASP A 14 21.65 20.37 -14.36
CA ASP A 14 21.15 19.11 -13.85
C ASP A 14 21.35 19.10 -12.34
N ARG A 15 20.36 18.62 -11.60
CA ARG A 15 20.35 18.66 -10.12
C ARG A 15 19.99 17.30 -9.58
N GLU A 16 20.93 16.70 -8.88
CA GLU A 16 20.75 15.44 -8.18
C GLU A 16 20.80 15.67 -6.67
N PHE A 17 19.98 14.93 -5.94
CA PHE A 17 19.93 14.96 -4.49
C PHE A 17 20.34 13.61 -3.94
N GLU A 18 21.22 13.61 -2.95
CA GLU A 18 21.68 12.42 -2.25
C GLU A 18 21.46 12.60 -0.75
N LEU A 19 20.93 11.55 -0.09
CA LEU A 19 20.86 11.48 1.36
C LEU A 19 22.19 10.94 1.87
N LEU A 20 22.90 11.75 2.65
CA LEU A 20 24.19 11.40 3.24
C LEU A 20 24.14 11.60 4.75
N CYS A 21 25.12 11.03 5.43
CA CYS A 21 25.28 11.19 6.86
C CYS A 21 26.64 11.80 7.19
N ASP A 22 26.63 12.72 8.15
CA ASP A 22 27.81 13.24 8.82
C ASP A 22 28.09 12.39 10.06
N VAL A 23 29.16 11.61 10.01
CA VAL A 23 29.55 10.68 11.09
C VAL A 23 30.59 11.33 11.99
N ALA A 24 30.19 11.65 13.22
CA ALA A 24 31.07 12.20 14.25
C ALA A 24 32.08 11.16 14.76
N ALA A 25 33.13 11.61 15.45
CA ALA A 25 34.19 10.74 15.96
C ALA A 25 33.72 9.70 17.00
N ASP A 26 32.56 9.93 17.64
CA ASP A 26 31.92 9.01 18.58
C ASP A 26 30.98 7.99 17.91
N GLY A 27 30.84 8.04 16.57
CA GLY A 27 29.95 7.19 15.80
C GLY A 27 28.54 7.73 15.62
N THR A 28 28.20 8.90 16.21
CA THR A 28 26.90 9.54 16.00
C THR A 28 26.75 9.95 14.54
N SER A 29 25.67 9.52 13.90
CA SER A 29 25.37 9.79 12.50
C SER A 29 24.26 10.82 12.37
N THR A 30 24.52 11.95 11.71
CA THR A 30 23.52 13.00 11.46
C THR A 30 23.16 13.05 9.97
N PRO A 31 21.92 12.74 9.57
CA PRO A 31 21.52 12.75 8.17
C PRO A 31 21.35 14.19 7.63
N PHE A 32 21.73 14.40 6.37
CA PHE A 32 21.59 15.66 5.65
C PHE A 32 21.39 15.41 4.15
N LEU A 33 20.95 16.42 3.40
CA LEU A 33 20.78 16.35 1.95
C LEU A 33 21.95 17.03 1.26
N ARG A 34 22.58 16.34 0.31
CA ARG A 34 23.56 16.91 -0.62
C ARG A 34 22.92 17.11 -1.97
N ARG A 35 22.95 18.35 -2.48
CA ARG A 35 22.58 18.66 -3.86
C ARG A 35 23.83 18.84 -4.71
N VAL A 36 24.00 18.00 -5.72
CA VAL A 36 25.00 18.17 -6.78
C VAL A 36 24.33 18.86 -7.96
N SER A 37 24.90 19.97 -8.43
CA SER A 37 24.41 20.68 -9.62
C SER A 37 25.50 20.72 -10.68
N VAL A 38 25.21 20.23 -11.88
CA VAL A 38 26.14 20.22 -13.03
C VAL A 38 25.69 21.25 -14.05
N ASP A 39 26.56 22.19 -14.40
CA ASP A 39 26.27 23.20 -15.42
C ASP A 39 26.51 22.69 -16.86
N GLY A 40 26.14 23.51 -17.85
CA GLY A 40 26.31 23.17 -19.27
C GLY A 40 27.76 23.01 -19.75
N THR A 41 28.75 23.28 -18.89
CA THR A 41 30.18 23.04 -19.16
C THR A 41 30.71 21.77 -18.48
N GLY A 42 29.86 21.08 -17.71
CA GLY A 42 30.22 19.92 -16.90
C GLY A 42 30.82 20.26 -15.53
N THR A 43 30.78 21.54 -15.12
CA THR A 43 31.28 21.94 -13.80
C THR A 43 30.24 21.59 -12.73
N SER A 44 30.67 20.86 -11.69
CA SER A 44 29.81 20.49 -10.56
C SER A 44 29.94 21.48 -9.40
N THR A 45 28.81 21.75 -8.74
CA THR A 45 28.73 22.48 -7.47
C THR A 45 27.95 21.65 -6.46
N VAL A 46 28.30 21.80 -5.18
CA VAL A 46 27.68 21.06 -4.08
C VAL A 46 27.04 22.05 -3.11
N LEU A 47 25.81 21.77 -2.69
CA LEU A 47 25.16 22.44 -1.58
C LEU A 47 24.65 21.40 -0.59
N ASP A 48 25.09 21.49 0.66
CA ASP A 48 24.62 20.65 1.75
C ASP A 48 23.55 21.42 2.54
N THR A 49 22.42 20.77 2.80
CA THR A 49 21.30 21.30 3.59
C THR A 49 20.86 20.28 4.61
N THR A 50 20.14 20.73 5.64
CA THR A 50 19.39 19.81 6.50
C THR A 50 18.31 19.08 5.69
N LEU A 51 17.61 18.14 6.31
CA LEU A 51 16.56 17.35 5.63
C LEU A 51 15.37 18.18 5.14
N ASP A 52 15.25 19.45 5.55
CA ASP A 52 14.28 20.39 5.00
C ASP A 52 14.61 20.89 3.58
N GLY A 53 15.80 20.58 3.06
CA GLY A 53 16.26 20.98 1.72
C GLY A 53 16.57 22.47 1.56
N THR A 54 16.54 23.26 2.64
CA THR A 54 16.67 24.74 2.58
C THR A 54 17.68 25.31 3.58
N THR A 55 17.73 24.79 4.80
CA THR A 55 18.66 25.25 5.83
C THR A 55 20.05 24.71 5.52
N THR A 56 21.05 25.57 5.36
CA THR A 56 22.43 25.15 5.09
C THR A 56 22.95 24.21 6.17
N TYR A 57 23.61 23.14 5.75
CA TYR A 57 24.30 22.19 6.62
C TYR A 57 25.79 22.22 6.33
N THR A 58 26.61 22.10 7.38
CA THR A 58 28.06 22.02 7.25
C THR A 58 28.52 20.78 8.01
N PRO A 59 28.89 19.70 7.29
CA PRO A 59 29.41 18.50 7.93
C PRO A 59 30.64 18.83 8.79
N THR A 60 30.67 18.28 10.00
CA THR A 60 31.74 18.44 10.98
C THR A 60 32.56 17.16 11.19
N GLY A 61 32.00 16.02 10.79
CA GLY A 61 32.62 14.71 10.80
C GLY A 61 32.90 14.18 9.38
N THR A 62 32.87 12.86 9.24
CA THR A 62 33.11 12.19 7.96
C THR A 62 31.80 12.03 7.20
N VAL A 63 31.71 12.61 6.00
CA VAL A 63 30.56 12.42 5.12
C VAL A 63 30.63 11.05 4.44
N GLY A 64 29.55 10.29 4.54
CA GLY A 64 29.39 9.02 3.83
C GLY A 64 27.93 8.68 3.60
N VAL A 65 27.70 7.54 2.95
CA VAL A 65 26.36 6.94 2.88
C VAL A 65 25.90 6.72 4.31
N CYS A 66 24.65 7.09 4.60
CA CYS A 66 24.06 6.78 5.88
C CYS A 66 24.19 5.28 6.17
N PRO A 67 24.59 4.88 7.39
CA PRO A 67 24.50 3.48 7.78
C PRO A 67 23.10 2.98 7.42
N ALA A 68 23.01 1.79 6.81
CA ALA A 68 21.71 1.12 6.76
C ALA A 68 21.18 1.08 8.20
N GLU A 69 19.88 1.32 8.39
CA GLU A 69 19.25 1.07 9.69
C GLU A 69 19.66 -0.36 10.07
N ALA A 70 20.56 -0.49 11.05
CA ALA A 70 21.26 -1.75 11.30
C ALA A 70 20.31 -2.84 11.82
N THR A 71 19.05 -2.47 12.08
CA THR A 71 18.02 -3.33 12.62
C THR A 71 16.69 -3.00 11.95
N ASP A 72 16.19 -3.96 11.17
CA ASP A 72 14.83 -3.95 10.66
C ASP A 72 13.85 -4.38 11.76
N TYR A 73 12.66 -3.79 11.79
CA TYR A 73 11.66 -4.05 12.81
C TYR A 73 10.34 -4.50 12.19
N GLU A 74 9.94 -5.73 12.52
CA GLU A 74 8.63 -6.27 12.18
C GLU A 74 7.76 -6.36 13.43
N VAL A 75 6.48 -6.01 13.34
CA VAL A 75 5.53 -6.12 14.46
C VAL A 75 4.41 -7.06 14.05
N LEU A 76 4.27 -8.15 14.79
CA LEU A 76 3.24 -9.15 14.59
C LEU A 76 2.23 -9.09 15.72
N GLU A 77 0.94 -9.04 15.39
CA GLU A 77 -0.10 -9.38 16.36
C GLU A 77 -0.22 -10.90 16.47
N LEU A 78 -0.02 -11.41 17.67
CA LEU A 78 -0.09 -12.84 17.99
C LEU A 78 -1.02 -13.05 19.19
N CYS A 79 -1.46 -14.29 19.35
CA CYS A 79 -2.27 -14.68 20.48
C CYS A 79 -1.56 -15.73 21.33
N ASP A 80 -1.68 -15.55 22.63
CA ASP A 80 -1.28 -16.51 23.64
C ASP A 80 -2.51 -17.31 24.10
N VAL A 81 -2.50 -18.61 23.84
CA VAL A 81 -3.60 -19.53 24.15
C VAL A 81 -3.28 -20.33 25.41
N ALA A 82 -3.98 -20.02 26.50
CA ALA A 82 -3.86 -20.73 27.76
C ALA A 82 -4.42 -22.16 27.70
N ALA A 83 -4.07 -22.99 28.67
CA ALA A 83 -4.50 -24.40 28.73
C ALA A 83 -6.03 -24.58 28.85
N ASP A 84 -6.75 -23.57 29.33
CA ASP A 84 -8.22 -23.55 29.42
C ASP A 84 -8.91 -23.00 28.16
N GLY A 85 -8.14 -22.65 27.13
CA GLY A 85 -8.62 -22.08 25.88
C GLY A 85 -8.79 -20.57 25.88
N THR A 86 -8.44 -19.87 26.98
CA THR A 86 -8.43 -18.40 27.00
C THR A 86 -7.40 -17.87 26.01
N VAL A 87 -7.81 -16.93 25.15
CA VAL A 87 -6.97 -16.33 24.13
C VAL A 87 -6.66 -14.89 24.51
N THR A 88 -5.38 -14.55 24.62
CA THR A 88 -4.92 -13.19 24.94
C THR A 88 -4.07 -12.64 23.79
N PRO A 89 -4.52 -11.60 23.07
CA PRO A 89 -3.73 -10.98 22.01
C PRO A 89 -2.60 -10.10 22.59
N PHE A 90 -1.47 -10.06 21.89
CA PHE A 90 -0.30 -9.28 22.24
C PHE A 90 0.51 -8.92 20.97
N LEU A 91 1.46 -8.00 21.09
CA LEU A 91 2.35 -7.61 19.99
C LEU A 91 3.73 -8.24 20.19
N ARG A 92 4.26 -8.84 19.13
CA ARG A 92 5.64 -9.33 19.05
C ARG A 92 6.43 -8.46 18.09
N ARG A 93 7.43 -7.77 18.62
CA ARG A 93 8.41 -7.04 17.82
C ARG A 93 9.61 -7.94 17.55
N LEU A 94 9.90 -8.16 16.27
CA LEU A 94 11.12 -8.78 15.78
C LEU A 94 12.09 -7.67 15.40
N ALA A 95 13.31 -7.74 15.89
CA ALA A 95 14.38 -6.81 15.59
C ALA A 95 15.50 -7.61 14.91
N ILE A 96 15.66 -7.38 13.60
CA ILE A 96 16.49 -8.18 12.69
C ILE A 96 17.74 -7.37 12.37
N ALA A 97 18.86 -7.76 12.95
CA ALA A 97 20.14 -7.11 12.70
C ALA A 97 20.68 -7.43 11.29
N GLU A 98 21.63 -6.63 10.81
CA GLU A 98 22.27 -6.82 9.48
C GLU A 98 22.93 -8.21 9.31
N ASP A 99 23.40 -8.83 10.40
CA ASP A 99 23.96 -10.18 10.38
C ASP A 99 22.88 -11.29 10.39
N GLY A 100 21.60 -10.91 10.36
CA GLY A 100 20.44 -11.79 10.42
C GLY A 100 20.03 -12.19 11.84
N THR A 101 20.68 -11.67 12.88
CA THR A 101 20.29 -11.94 14.28
C THR A 101 18.92 -11.36 14.56
N VAL A 102 17.99 -12.21 15.01
CA VAL A 102 16.63 -11.79 15.41
C VAL A 102 16.53 -11.72 16.92
N THR A 103 16.17 -10.56 17.44
CA THR A 103 15.76 -10.39 18.85
C THR A 103 14.25 -10.16 18.94
N VAL A 104 13.64 -10.66 20.00
CA VAL A 104 12.19 -10.67 20.19
C VAL A 104 11.83 -9.90 21.44
N THR A 105 10.88 -8.97 21.30
CA THR A 105 10.26 -8.27 22.43
C THR A 105 8.76 -8.39 22.34
N ASP A 106 8.14 -8.94 23.39
CA ASP A 106 6.68 -9.08 23.48
C ASP A 106 6.10 -7.98 24.37
N THR A 107 5.05 -7.32 23.90
CA THR A 107 4.31 -6.28 24.62
C THR A 107 2.81 -6.51 24.53
N ALA A 108 2.04 -5.91 25.44
CA ALA A 108 0.59 -5.84 25.32
C ALA A 108 0.21 -5.03 24.06
N LEU A 109 -1.08 -5.01 23.71
CA LEU A 109 -1.58 -4.27 22.55
C LEU A 109 -1.34 -2.75 22.59
N ASP A 110 -0.95 -2.19 23.74
CA ASP A 110 -0.52 -0.79 23.86
C ASP A 110 0.91 -0.54 23.32
N GLY A 111 1.64 -1.60 22.93
CA GLY A 111 2.99 -1.52 22.38
C GLY A 111 4.10 -1.21 23.38
N THR A 112 3.78 -1.04 24.67
CA THR A 112 4.72 -0.53 25.70
C THR A 112 4.79 -1.39 26.96
N THR A 113 3.66 -1.93 27.41
CA THR A 113 3.61 -2.82 28.58
C THR A 113 4.23 -4.15 28.21
N ALA A 114 5.25 -4.61 28.93
CA ALA A 114 5.87 -5.90 28.66
C ALA A 114 4.86 -7.05 28.81
N TYR A 115 4.89 -7.99 27.86
CA TYR A 115 4.07 -9.19 27.87
C TYR A 115 4.95 -10.43 27.93
N THR A 116 4.54 -11.44 28.69
CA THR A 116 5.23 -12.73 28.75
C THR A 116 4.20 -13.82 28.50
N PRO A 117 4.23 -14.46 27.32
CA PRO A 117 3.30 -15.53 27.02
C PRO A 117 3.41 -16.67 28.04
N ALA A 118 2.27 -17.13 28.55
CA ALA A 118 2.18 -18.24 29.51
C ALA A 118 1.61 -19.52 28.89
N GLY A 119 1.03 -19.44 27.70
CA GLY A 119 0.44 -20.53 26.95
C GLY A 119 1.13 -20.76 25.59
N THR A 120 0.35 -21.24 24.63
CA THR A 120 0.84 -21.51 23.27
C THR A 120 0.69 -20.23 22.43
N VAL A 121 1.82 -19.70 21.95
CA VAL A 121 1.83 -18.57 21.02
C VAL A 121 1.52 -19.03 19.60
N GLY A 122 0.58 -18.37 18.94
CA GLY A 122 0.25 -18.59 17.54
C GLY A 122 -0.46 -17.41 16.90
N GLN A 123 -0.92 -17.59 15.67
CA GLN A 123 -1.82 -16.63 15.05
C GLN A 123 -3.10 -16.53 15.87
N CYS A 124 -3.63 -15.31 15.99
CA CYS A 124 -4.92 -15.11 16.61
C CYS A 124 -6.00 -15.89 15.86
N PRO A 125 -6.87 -16.64 16.57
CA PRO A 125 -7.99 -17.30 15.94
C PRO A 125 -8.84 -16.25 15.21
N VAL A 126 -9.19 -16.52 13.97
CA VAL A 126 -10.24 -15.77 13.27
C VAL A 126 -11.56 -16.06 14.00
N THR A 127 -11.97 -15.14 14.87
CA THR A 127 -13.18 -15.26 15.70
C THR A 127 -14.46 -14.92 14.94
N ALA A 128 -14.36 -14.30 13.76
CA ALA A 128 -15.51 -14.11 12.90
C ALA A 128 -15.95 -15.45 12.31
N PRO A 129 -17.18 -15.94 12.58
CA PRO A 129 -17.68 -17.12 11.90
C PRO A 129 -17.67 -16.85 10.39
N GLN A 130 -17.04 -17.75 9.62
CA GLN A 130 -17.05 -17.65 8.16
C GLN A 130 -18.51 -17.58 7.69
N LYS A 131 -18.87 -16.47 7.05
CA LYS A 131 -20.19 -16.31 6.47
C LYS A 131 -20.30 -17.22 5.26
N THR A 132 -21.35 -18.04 5.24
CA THR A 132 -21.67 -18.80 4.03
C THR A 132 -22.15 -17.84 2.97
N VAL A 133 -21.61 -17.94 1.76
CA VAL A 133 -22.08 -17.18 0.61
C VAL A 133 -22.59 -18.11 -0.47
N THR A 134 -23.58 -17.65 -1.23
CA THR A 134 -24.12 -18.34 -2.40
C THR A 134 -23.54 -17.69 -3.64
N PRO A 135 -22.79 -18.41 -4.49
CA PRO A 135 -22.28 -17.89 -5.74
C PRO A 135 -23.34 -17.93 -6.85
N HIS A 136 -23.31 -16.93 -7.72
CA HIS A 136 -24.16 -16.76 -8.88
C HIS A 136 -23.31 -16.33 -10.08
N GLY A 137 -23.81 -16.54 -11.29
CA GLY A 137 -23.11 -16.09 -12.48
C GLY A 137 -23.93 -16.19 -13.77
N THR A 138 -23.91 -15.13 -14.57
CA THR A 138 -24.61 -15.07 -15.87
C THR A 138 -23.76 -14.34 -16.91
N GLN A 139 -23.76 -14.84 -18.16
CA GLN A 139 -23.07 -14.20 -19.28
C GLN A 139 -24.01 -13.31 -20.09
N ASN A 140 -23.45 -12.26 -20.71
CA ASN A 140 -24.11 -11.37 -21.66
C ASN A 140 -25.47 -10.85 -21.14
N THR A 141 -25.50 -10.51 -19.86
CA THR A 141 -26.71 -10.06 -19.16
C THR A 141 -26.37 -8.80 -18.39
N ASP A 142 -27.26 -7.81 -18.46
CA ASP A 142 -27.19 -6.64 -17.62
C ASP A 142 -27.41 -7.02 -16.17
N TRP A 143 -26.71 -6.37 -15.26
CA TRP A 143 -26.76 -6.70 -13.85
C TRP A 143 -26.88 -5.43 -13.01
N ASP A 144 -27.71 -5.47 -11.98
CA ASP A 144 -27.95 -4.36 -11.07
C ASP A 144 -27.90 -4.84 -9.62
N LEU A 145 -27.14 -4.14 -8.78
CA LEU A 145 -27.07 -4.38 -7.35
C LEU A 145 -28.44 -4.27 -6.68
N ALA A 146 -29.30 -3.35 -7.10
CA ALA A 146 -30.63 -3.17 -6.52
C ALA A 146 -31.54 -4.39 -6.74
N ALA A 147 -31.35 -5.12 -7.85
CA ALA A 147 -32.05 -6.37 -8.14
C ALA A 147 -31.45 -7.59 -7.41
N ASN A 148 -30.25 -7.45 -6.84
CA ASN A 148 -29.48 -8.51 -6.21
C ASN A 148 -29.09 -8.11 -4.77
N ALA A 149 -30.10 -7.80 -3.94
CA ALA A 149 -29.88 -7.43 -2.55
C ALA A 149 -29.10 -8.51 -1.77
N GLY A 150 -28.26 -8.09 -0.82
CA GLY A 150 -27.40 -8.98 -0.02
C GLY A 150 -26.13 -9.44 -0.74
N THR A 151 -25.83 -8.89 -1.92
CA THR A 151 -24.58 -9.15 -2.64
C THR A 151 -23.38 -8.75 -1.77
N GLN A 152 -22.44 -9.68 -1.57
CA GLN A 152 -21.18 -9.48 -0.86
C GLN A 152 -20.06 -9.07 -1.81
N SER A 153 -20.04 -9.66 -3.01
CA SER A 153 -19.09 -9.31 -4.05
C SER A 153 -19.70 -9.46 -5.42
N VAL A 154 -19.25 -8.65 -6.37
CA VAL A 154 -19.58 -8.77 -7.78
C VAL A 154 -18.32 -8.54 -8.62
N THR A 155 -18.09 -9.41 -9.58
CA THR A 155 -16.97 -9.36 -10.53
C THR A 155 -17.54 -9.32 -11.95
N LEU A 156 -17.13 -8.30 -12.71
CA LEU A 156 -17.32 -8.22 -14.15
C LEU A 156 -16.05 -8.72 -14.85
N LEU A 157 -16.21 -9.63 -15.81
CA LEU A 157 -15.17 -10.01 -16.76
C LEU A 157 -15.62 -9.67 -18.18
N VAL A 158 -14.83 -8.90 -18.93
CA VAL A 158 -15.15 -8.54 -20.32
C VAL A 158 -14.22 -9.30 -21.26
N TYR A 159 -14.77 -10.18 -22.09
CA TYR A 159 -13.99 -11.00 -23.03
C TYR A 159 -13.77 -10.30 -24.37
N SER A 160 -14.78 -9.59 -24.86
CA SER A 160 -14.73 -8.81 -26.09
C SER A 160 -15.59 -7.55 -26.00
N GLY A 161 -15.28 -6.56 -26.83
CA GLY A 161 -16.00 -5.28 -26.85
C GLY A 161 -15.74 -4.43 -25.62
N THR A 162 -16.75 -3.64 -25.25
CA THR A 162 -16.72 -2.73 -24.10
C THR A 162 -18.06 -2.80 -23.37
N VAL A 163 -18.02 -2.84 -22.03
CA VAL A 163 -19.20 -2.85 -21.16
C VAL A 163 -19.25 -1.56 -20.36
N THR A 164 -20.44 -0.98 -20.18
CA THR A 164 -20.64 0.23 -19.38
C THR A 164 -20.94 -0.16 -17.94
N VAL A 165 -20.29 0.51 -16.99
CA VAL A 165 -20.56 0.34 -15.56
C VAL A 165 -20.92 1.69 -14.98
N THR A 166 -22.02 1.74 -14.22
CA THR A 166 -22.42 2.93 -13.45
C THR A 166 -22.31 2.64 -11.97
N THR A 167 -21.61 3.52 -11.26
CA THR A 167 -21.46 3.50 -9.80
C THR A 167 -22.04 4.78 -9.19
N ALA A 168 -22.04 4.89 -7.86
CA ALA A 168 -22.41 6.14 -7.18
C ALA A 168 -21.53 7.34 -7.60
N ASP A 169 -20.27 7.10 -7.98
CA ASP A 169 -19.32 8.14 -8.38
C ASP A 169 -19.40 8.51 -9.87
N GLY A 170 -20.21 7.77 -10.64
CA GLY A 170 -20.43 8.02 -12.07
C GLY A 170 -20.29 6.79 -12.94
N THR A 171 -20.31 7.02 -14.25
CA THR A 171 -20.29 6.00 -15.29
C THR A 171 -18.91 5.93 -15.95
N PHE A 172 -18.44 4.71 -16.19
CA PHE A 172 -17.21 4.44 -16.93
C PHE A 172 -17.36 3.18 -17.79
N THR A 173 -16.35 2.89 -18.61
CA THR A 173 -16.38 1.74 -19.52
C THR A 173 -15.24 0.77 -19.23
N VAL A 174 -15.52 -0.53 -19.40
CA VAL A 174 -14.60 -1.63 -19.15
C VAL A 174 -14.29 -2.31 -20.47
N PRO A 175 -13.04 -2.26 -20.96
CA PRO A 175 -12.67 -2.84 -22.24
C PRO A 175 -12.44 -4.36 -22.13
N ALA A 176 -12.42 -5.03 -23.29
CA ALA A 176 -12.02 -6.43 -23.41
C ALA A 176 -10.67 -6.73 -22.74
N GLY A 177 -10.61 -7.88 -22.06
CA GLY A 177 -9.44 -8.34 -21.30
C GLY A 177 -9.34 -7.78 -19.89
N ALA A 178 -10.23 -6.85 -19.50
CA ALA A 178 -10.28 -6.32 -18.14
C ALA A 178 -11.28 -7.09 -17.26
N SER A 179 -10.99 -7.08 -15.95
CA SER A 179 -11.90 -7.53 -14.91
C SER A 179 -11.94 -6.51 -13.79
N ILE A 180 -13.12 -6.31 -13.19
CA ILE A 180 -13.30 -5.42 -12.05
C ILE A 180 -14.12 -6.14 -11.00
N THR A 181 -13.71 -6.00 -9.73
CA THR A 181 -14.41 -6.58 -8.59
C THR A 181 -14.74 -5.51 -7.58
N TRP A 182 -15.95 -5.57 -7.07
CA TRP A 182 -16.38 -4.88 -5.86
C TRP A 182 -16.69 -5.92 -4.80
N GLY A 183 -16.39 -5.63 -3.55
CA GLY A 183 -16.74 -6.48 -2.44
C GLY A 183 -16.70 -5.76 -1.12
N VAL A 184 -17.30 -6.39 -0.12
CA VAL A 184 -17.23 -6.03 1.29
C VAL A 184 -16.55 -7.14 2.07
N ASP A 185 -15.99 -6.85 3.24
CA ASP A 185 -15.47 -7.91 4.11
C ASP A 185 -16.60 -8.69 4.81
N GLY A 186 -17.80 -8.11 4.81
CA GLY A 186 -19.00 -8.75 5.29
C GLY A 186 -19.04 -8.77 6.81
N ASP A 187 -18.46 -7.78 7.49
CA ASP A 187 -18.54 -7.67 8.93
C ASP A 187 -19.91 -7.11 9.38
N THR A 188 -19.98 -6.55 10.57
CA THR A 188 -21.20 -5.91 11.10
C THR A 188 -21.43 -4.49 10.60
N VAL A 189 -20.42 -3.86 10.02
CA VAL A 189 -20.41 -2.51 9.48
C VAL A 189 -20.73 -2.52 7.98
N ASP A 190 -20.17 -3.46 7.21
CA ASP A 190 -20.33 -3.57 5.76
C ASP A 190 -20.93 -4.92 5.32
N SER A 191 -22.01 -5.35 5.97
CA SER A 191 -22.58 -6.69 5.75
C SER A 191 -23.08 -7.00 4.33
N ALA A 192 -23.11 -6.03 3.40
CA ALA A 192 -23.41 -6.20 1.98
C ALA A 192 -22.99 -4.95 1.17
N LEU A 193 -22.75 -5.11 -0.13
CA LEU A 193 -22.62 -3.98 -1.05
C LEU A 193 -23.89 -3.13 -1.03
N ALA A 194 -23.69 -1.80 -1.00
CA ALA A 194 -24.75 -0.81 -0.97
C ALA A 194 -24.51 0.29 -1.99
N GLY A 195 -25.54 1.08 -2.29
CA GLY A 195 -25.49 2.16 -3.28
C GLY A 195 -25.83 1.68 -4.69
N THR A 196 -25.19 2.29 -5.69
CA THR A 196 -25.46 2.01 -7.11
C THR A 196 -24.29 1.25 -7.71
N ILE A 197 -24.56 0.08 -8.28
CA ILE A 197 -23.67 -0.61 -9.22
C ILE A 197 -24.57 -1.23 -10.29
N THR A 198 -24.45 -0.75 -11.53
CA THR A 198 -25.10 -1.37 -12.69
C THR A 198 -24.06 -1.70 -13.75
N ILE A 199 -24.23 -2.85 -14.39
CA ILE A 199 -23.43 -3.35 -15.50
C ILE A 199 -24.37 -3.45 -16.68
N ASP A 200 -24.10 -2.69 -17.74
CA ASP A 200 -24.92 -2.60 -18.95
C ASP A 200 -24.03 -2.85 -20.16
N GLY A 201 -24.33 -3.91 -20.90
CA GLY A 201 -23.59 -4.28 -22.10
C GLY A 201 -24.53 -4.58 -23.27
N ASP A 202 -24.08 -4.29 -24.48
CA ASP A 202 -24.78 -4.72 -25.69
C ASP A 202 -24.24 -6.10 -26.12
N PRO A 203 -25.05 -7.18 -26.05
CA PRO A 203 -24.60 -8.53 -26.40
C PRO A 203 -24.30 -8.69 -27.90
N ALA A 204 -24.70 -7.73 -28.75
CA ALA A 204 -24.30 -7.69 -30.15
C ALA A 204 -22.90 -7.07 -30.36
N ALA A 205 -22.41 -6.27 -29.41
CA ALA A 205 -21.15 -5.52 -29.51
C ALA A 205 -20.06 -6.01 -28.53
N ALA A 206 -20.43 -6.74 -27.48
CA ALA A 206 -19.52 -7.22 -26.44
C ALA A 206 -19.89 -8.64 -25.98
N THR A 207 -18.95 -9.31 -25.34
CA THR A 207 -19.22 -10.53 -24.56
C THR A 207 -18.60 -10.40 -23.18
N TRP A 208 -19.39 -10.68 -22.14
CA TRP A 208 -18.99 -10.50 -20.75
C TRP A 208 -19.66 -11.52 -19.82
N GLN A 209 -19.12 -11.65 -18.62
CA GLN A 209 -19.70 -12.43 -17.54
C GLN A 209 -19.77 -11.58 -16.28
N VAL A 210 -20.90 -11.67 -15.58
CA VAL A 210 -21.02 -11.17 -14.21
C VAL A 210 -21.08 -12.36 -13.27
N LEU A 211 -20.20 -12.40 -12.28
CA LEU A 211 -20.17 -13.36 -11.18
C LEU A 211 -20.43 -12.59 -9.90
N TRP A 212 -21.31 -13.06 -9.02
CA TRP A 212 -21.52 -12.40 -7.74
C TRP A 212 -21.82 -13.39 -6.64
N THR A 213 -21.64 -12.97 -5.40
CA THR A 213 -21.96 -13.78 -4.22
C THR A 213 -22.97 -13.05 -3.35
N THR A 214 -23.92 -13.78 -2.76
CA THR A 214 -24.87 -13.22 -1.80
C THR A 214 -24.75 -13.94 -0.46
N GLN A 215 -24.96 -13.23 0.65
CA GLN A 215 -25.16 -13.88 1.94
C GLN A 215 -26.64 -14.32 2.05
N PRO A 216 -26.95 -15.56 2.49
CA PRO A 216 -28.33 -16.03 2.68
C PRO A 216 -29.04 -15.34 3.85
#